data_AF-A0A3N5W0D9-F1
#
_entry.id   AF-A0A3N5W0D9-F1
#
_cell.length_a   1.000
_cell.length_b   1.000
_cell.length_c   1.000
_cell.angle_alpha   90.00
_cell.angle_beta   90.00
_cell.angle_gamma   90.00
#
_symmetry.space_group_name_H-M   'P 1'
#
loop_
_entity.id
_entity.type
_entity.pdbx_description
1 polymer ?
#
loop_
_entity_poly.entity_id
_entity_poly.type
_entity_poly.pdbx_seq_one_letter_code
_entity_poly.pdbx_strand_id
1 'polypeptide(L)'
;MQAQIRLGRTFGVDIGLHYSWFIIALLIMFSLGGHFYATNAQWGSSVIWILAIITGLLFFAALTAHELSHALVAKARGIPVRSITLFALGGVARIEKEAVDPKTEL
;
A
#
# COMPACT_ATOMS: atom_id res chain seq x y z
N MET A 1 2.89 1.34 16.82
CA MET A 1 2.29 1.76 15.53
C MET A 1 1.11 0.84 15.22
N GLN A 2 -0.14 1.21 15.53
CA GLN A 2 -1.31 0.34 15.40
C GLN A 2 -2.09 0.65 14.11
N ALA A 3 -2.73 -0.35 13.51
CA ALA A 3 -3.71 -0.12 12.43
C ALA A 3 -4.95 0.55 13.04
N GLN A 4 -5.31 1.73 12.55
CA GLN A 4 -6.47 2.48 13.05
C GLN A 4 -7.77 2.09 12.34
N ILE A 5 -7.68 1.61 11.09
CA ILE A 5 -8.82 1.15 10.31
C ILE A 5 -8.57 -0.30 9.92
N ARG A 6 -9.48 -1.21 10.29
CA ARG A 6 -9.44 -2.61 9.83
C ARG A 6 -10.24 -2.71 8.54
N LEU A 7 -9.58 -2.99 7.40
CA LEU A 7 -10.28 -3.16 6.13
C LEU A 7 -10.96 -4.53 6.02
N GLY A 8 -10.42 -5.55 6.70
CA GLY A 8 -11.00 -6.89 6.71
C GLY A 8 -9.93 -7.97 6.73
N ARG A 9 -10.35 -9.22 6.48
CA ARG A 9 -9.48 -10.40 6.45
C ARG A 9 -9.51 -11.01 5.06
N THR A 10 -8.37 -11.04 4.38
CA THR A 10 -8.21 -11.69 3.07
C THR A 10 -7.18 -12.81 3.18
N PHE A 11 -7.51 -14.00 2.67
CA PHE A 11 -6.64 -15.19 2.69
C PHE A 11 -6.09 -15.60 4.08
N GLY A 12 -6.78 -15.19 5.16
CA GLY A 12 -6.38 -15.45 6.55
C GLY A 12 -5.43 -14.41 7.14
N VAL A 13 -5.17 -13.31 6.44
CA VAL A 13 -4.34 -12.19 6.91
C VAL A 13 -5.24 -10.98 7.17
N ASP A 14 -5.12 -10.39 8.36
CA ASP A 14 -5.87 -9.18 8.72
C ASP A 14 -5.21 -7.95 8.06
N ILE A 15 -5.96 -7.26 7.19
CA ILE A 15 -5.52 -6.02 6.51
C ILE A 15 -5.96 -4.82 7.35
N GLY A 16 -4.98 -4.06 7.82
CA GLY A 16 -5.17 -2.77 8.47
C GLY A 16 -4.66 -1.61 7.61
N LEU A 17 -5.27 -0.43 7.75
CA LEU A 17 -4.88 0.78 7.07
C LEU A 17 -4.65 1.89 8.09
N HIS A 18 -3.55 2.61 7.91
CA HIS A 18 -3.15 3.74 8.76
C HIS A 18 -3.59 5.05 8.10
N TYR A 19 -3.95 6.08 8.90
CA TYR A 19 -4.46 7.36 8.36
C TYR A 19 -3.50 8.04 7.37
N SER A 20 -2.19 7.82 7.56
CA SER A 20 -1.14 8.34 6.67
C SER A 20 -1.29 7.86 5.22
N TRP A 21 -1.97 6.73 5.00
CA TRP A 21 -2.30 6.24 3.66
C TRP A 21 -3.12 7.25 2.87
N PHE A 22 -4.16 7.85 3.48
CA PHE A 22 -5.00 8.85 2.81
C PHE A 22 -4.22 10.12 2.49
N ILE A 23 -3.32 10.54 3.38
CA ILE A 23 -2.48 11.72 3.19
C ILE A 23 -1.55 11.54 2.00
N ILE A 24 -0.83 10.43 1.92
CA ILE A 24 0.04 10.16 0.77
C ILE A 24 -0.77 9.92 -0.49
N ALA A 25 -1.95 9.28 -0.41
CA ALA A 25 -2.81 9.10 -1.56
C ALA A 25 -3.22 10.43 -2.19
N LEU A 26 -3.62 11.40 -1.36
CA LEU A 26 -3.86 12.77 -1.80
C LEU A 26 -2.61 13.40 -2.42
N LEU A 27 -1.46 13.34 -1.75
CA LEU A 27 -0.22 13.92 -2.29
C LEU A 27 0.18 13.33 -3.65
N ILE A 28 0.07 12.01 -3.81
CA ILE A 28 0.33 11.31 -5.08
C ILE A 28 -0.65 11.79 -6.15
N MET A 29 -1.95 11.82 -5.86
CA MET A 29 -2.98 12.23 -6.82
C MET A 29 -2.82 13.71 -7.23
N PHE A 30 -2.50 14.61 -6.30
CA PHE A 30 -2.22 16.01 -6.60
C PHE A 30 -0.94 16.16 -7.44
N SER A 31 0.11 15.40 -7.12
CA SER A 31 1.36 15.39 -7.89
C SER A 31 1.12 14.91 -9.32
N LEU A 32 0.37 13.82 -9.51
CA LEU A 32 -0.03 13.33 -10.83
C LEU A 32 -0.87 14.35 -11.59
N GLY A 33 -1.85 14.98 -10.93
CA GLY A 33 -2.66 16.03 -11.53
C GLY A 33 -1.81 17.20 -12.05
N GLY A 34 -0.86 17.68 -11.22
CA GLY A 34 0.07 18.73 -11.63
C GLY A 34 0.99 18.30 -12.78
N HIS A 35 1.50 17.07 -12.75
CA HIS A 35 2.34 16.52 -13.81
C HIS A 35 1.57 16.39 -15.14
N PHE A 36 0.35 15.86 -15.11
CA PHE A 36 -0.50 15.75 -16.30
C PHE A 36 -0.90 17.13 -16.83
N TYR A 37 -1.15 18.09 -15.96
CA TYR A 37 -1.40 19.48 -16.38
C TYR A 37 -0.18 20.10 -17.09
N ALA A 38 1.02 19.88 -16.57
CA ALA A 38 2.26 20.41 -17.16
C ALA A 38 2.64 19.72 -18.48
N THR A 39 2.37 18.42 -18.62
CA THR A 39 2.76 17.62 -19.79
C THR A 39 1.70 17.58 -20.89
N ASN A 40 0.42 17.81 -20.54
CA ASN A 40 -0.71 17.71 -21.44
C ASN A 40 -1.61 18.95 -21.34
N ALA A 41 -1.05 20.12 -21.66
CA ALA A 41 -1.76 21.41 -21.58
C ALA A 41 -3.04 21.47 -22.45
N GLN A 42 -3.13 20.64 -23.51
CA GLN A 42 -4.30 20.52 -24.37
C GLN A 42 -5.47 19.71 -23.77
N TRP A 43 -5.26 19.00 -22.65
CA TRP A 43 -6.32 18.21 -22.02
C TRP A 43 -7.23 19.07 -21.15
N GLY A 44 -8.53 18.77 -21.18
CA GLY A 44 -9.48 19.40 -20.26
C GLY A 44 -9.21 18.99 -18.81
N SER A 45 -9.40 19.93 -17.87
CA SER A 45 -9.16 19.71 -16.44
C SER A 45 -9.85 18.46 -15.88
N SER A 46 -11.06 18.14 -16.38
CA SER A 46 -11.79 16.93 -16.00
C SER A 46 -11.05 15.65 -16.37
N VAL A 47 -10.47 15.59 -17.58
CA VAL A 47 -9.71 14.42 -18.04
C VAL A 47 -8.46 14.22 -17.19
N ILE A 48 -7.74 15.30 -16.89
CA ILE A 48 -6.54 15.28 -16.05
C ILE A 48 -6.85 14.71 -14.67
N TRP A 49 -7.90 15.20 -14.00
CA TRP A 49 -8.25 14.72 -12.66
C TRP A 49 -8.76 13.28 -12.66
N ILE A 50 -9.56 12.88 -13.66
CA ILE A 50 -10.02 11.50 -13.80
C ILE A 50 -8.81 10.56 -13.96
N LEU A 51 -7.87 10.89 -14.84
CA LEU A 51 -6.67 10.08 -15.02
C LEU A 51 -5.78 10.05 -13.77
N ALA A 52 -5.60 11.19 -13.09
CA ALA A 52 -4.79 11.26 -11.86
C ALA A 52 -5.38 10.37 -10.75
N ILE A 53 -6.70 10.39 -10.58
CA ILE A 53 -7.40 9.53 -9.60
C ILE A 53 -7.29 8.06 -10.00
N ILE A 54 -7.62 7.70 -11.24
CA ILE A 54 -7.54 6.31 -11.72
C ILE A 54 -6.13 5.77 -11.58
N THR A 55 -5.13 6.53 -12.03
CA THR A 55 -3.72 6.13 -11.95
C THR A 55 -3.26 6.00 -10.50
N GLY A 56 -3.66 6.93 -9.63
CA GLY A 56 -3.39 6.84 -8.18
C GLY A 56 -4.00 5.59 -7.54
N LEU A 57 -5.26 5.28 -7.86
CA LEU A 57 -5.92 4.06 -7.37
C LEU A 57 -5.24 2.79 -7.87
N LEU A 58 -4.86 2.74 -9.15
CA LEU A 58 -4.12 1.61 -9.73
C LEU A 58 -2.75 1.45 -9.07
N PHE A 59 -2.05 2.55 -8.78
CA PHE A 59 -0.78 2.53 -8.06
C PHE A 59 -0.92 1.87 -6.68
N PHE A 60 -1.91 2.28 -5.89
CA PHE A 60 -2.14 1.66 -4.57
C PHE A 60 -2.64 0.22 -4.67
N ALA A 61 -3.43 -0.11 -5.69
CA ALA A 61 -3.86 -1.48 -5.94
C ALA A 61 -2.66 -2.38 -6.26
N ALA A 62 -1.74 -1.92 -7.11
CA ALA A 62 -0.50 -2.62 -7.43
C ALA A 62 0.41 -2.77 -6.21
N LEU A 63 0.56 -1.71 -5.40
CA LEU A 63 1.32 -1.76 -4.16
C LEU A 63 0.74 -2.80 -3.19
N THR A 64 -0.58 -2.78 -2.99
CA THR A 64 -1.27 -3.75 -2.12
C THR A 64 -1.11 -5.18 -2.63
N ALA A 65 -1.23 -5.39 -3.96
CA ALA A 65 -1.03 -6.69 -4.58
C ALA A 65 0.41 -7.19 -4.41
N HIS A 66 1.40 -6.30 -4.50
CA HIS A 66 2.81 -6.62 -4.26
C HIS A 66 3.05 -7.11 -2.82
N GLU A 67 2.53 -6.38 -1.82
CA GLU A 67 2.65 -6.78 -0.42
C GLU A 67 1.90 -8.08 -0.12
N LEU A 68 0.73 -8.27 -0.73
CA LEU A 68 -0.02 -9.51 -0.61
C LEU A 68 0.75 -10.70 -1.19
N SER A 69 1.47 -10.50 -2.30
CA SER A 69 2.31 -11.55 -2.90
C SER A 69 3.41 -12.01 -1.95
N HIS A 70 4.06 -11.08 -1.23
CA HIS A 70 5.06 -11.42 -0.21
C HIS A 70 4.46 -12.23 0.93
N ALA A 71 3.28 -11.81 1.41
CA ALA A 71 2.59 -12.53 2.47
C ALA A 71 2.13 -13.93 2.05
N LEU A 72 1.66 -14.09 0.80
CA LEU A 72 1.30 -15.39 0.24
C LEU A 72 2.52 -16.30 0.10
N VAL A 73 3.66 -15.77 -0.36
CA VAL A 73 4.93 -16.52 -0.45
C VAL A 73 5.43 -16.93 0.94
N ALA A 74 5.37 -16.03 1.93
CA ALA A 74 5.73 -16.35 3.32
C ALA A 74 4.84 -17.46 3.90
N LYS A 75 3.53 -17.39 3.66
CA LYS A 75 2.57 -18.43 4.08
C LYS A 75 2.85 -19.77 3.40
N ALA A 76 3.17 -19.77 2.10
CA ALA A 76 3.54 -20.98 1.36
C ALA A 76 4.83 -21.62 1.90
N ARG A 77 5.74 -20.83 2.48
CA ARG A 77 6.96 -21.29 3.15
C ARG A 77 6.77 -21.64 4.63
N GLY A 78 5.52 -21.67 5.12
CA GLY A 78 5.21 -22.03 6.51
C GLY A 78 5.48 -20.95 7.55
N ILE A 79 5.75 -19.70 7.12
CA ILE A 79 5.95 -18.56 8.02
C ILE A 79 4.57 -17.98 8.37
N PRO A 80 4.18 -17.93 9.66
CA PRO A 80 2.86 -17.45 10.06
C PRO A 80 2.75 -15.92 9.91
N VAL A 81 2.03 -15.45 8.89
CA VAL A 81 1.68 -14.04 8.70
C VAL A 81 0.28 -13.80 9.26
N ARG A 82 0.17 -13.07 10.38
CA ARG A 82 -1.14 -12.78 11.04
C ARG A 82 -1.79 -11.47 10.59
N SER A 83 -1.01 -10.43 10.32
CA SER A 83 -1.56 -9.14 9.88
C SER A 83 -0.62 -8.37 8.95
N ILE A 84 -1.20 -7.63 8.00
CA ILE A 84 -0.49 -6.66 7.16
C ILE A 84 -1.09 -5.29 7.47
N THR A 85 -0.24 -4.33 7.85
CA THR A 85 -0.68 -2.93 7.94
C THR A 85 -0.16 -2.19 6.72
N LEU A 86 -1.07 -1.76 5.85
CA LEU A 86 -0.75 -0.92 4.70
C LEU A 86 -0.35 0.47 5.20
N PHE A 87 0.92 0.80 5.01
CA PHE A 87 1.47 2.13 5.21
C PHE A 87 1.66 2.83 3.87
N ALA A 88 1.77 4.14 3.96
CA ALA A 88 1.62 5.06 2.87
C ALA A 88 2.71 4.99 1.78
N LEU A 89 3.84 4.32 2.05
CA LEU A 89 4.99 4.14 1.15
C LEU A 89 5.45 2.67 1.04
N GLY A 90 4.64 1.73 1.50
CA GLY A 90 5.01 0.31 1.63
C GLY A 90 4.32 -0.30 2.82
N GLY A 91 3.79 -1.51 2.67
CA GLY A 91 3.15 -2.23 3.76
C GLY A 91 4.22 -2.69 4.74
N VAL A 92 4.21 -2.17 5.98
CA VAL A 92 5.00 -2.83 7.02
C VAL A 92 4.23 -4.09 7.40
N ALA A 93 4.62 -5.21 6.79
CA ALA A 93 4.18 -6.53 7.23
C ALA A 93 4.68 -6.70 8.66
N ARG A 94 3.76 -6.65 9.63
CA ARG A 94 4.11 -6.88 11.02
C ARG A 94 4.25 -8.38 11.19
N ILE A 95 5.46 -8.90 10.94
CA ILE A 95 5.84 -10.24 11.36
C ILE A 95 5.82 -10.18 12.89
N GLU A 96 4.79 -10.77 13.51
CA GLU A 96 4.51 -10.69 14.95
C GLU A 96 5.52 -11.46 15.82
N LYS A 97 6.67 -11.81 15.24
CA LYS A 97 7.90 -12.08 15.97
C LYS A 97 8.98 -11.18 15.39
N GLU A 98 9.35 -10.15 16.15
CA GLU A 98 10.78 -9.87 16.28
C GLU A 98 11.47 -11.23 16.42
N ALA A 99 12.42 -11.53 15.54
CA ALA A 99 13.41 -12.53 15.87
C ALA A 99 14.02 -12.06 17.19
N VAL A 100 13.78 -12.81 18.27
CA VAL A 100 14.29 -12.52 19.62
C VAL A 100 15.83 -12.64 19.66
N ASP A 101 16.49 -12.94 18.53
CA ASP A 101 17.92 -13.15 18.45
C ASP A 101 18.51 -12.59 17.15
N PRO A 102 19.46 -11.63 17.21
CA PRO A 102 20.23 -11.12 16.07
C PRO A 102 21.02 -12.18 15.29
N LYS A 103 21.06 -13.43 15.75
CA LYS A 103 21.81 -14.53 15.12
C LYS A 103 21.14 -15.21 13.93
N THR A 104 19.92 -14.81 13.54
CA THR A 104 19.20 -15.45 12.43
C THR A 104 19.37 -14.72 11.09
N GLU A 105 20.26 -13.73 11.02
CA GLU A 105 20.65 -13.04 9.76
C GLU A 105 21.99 -13.55 9.16
N LEU A 106 22.41 -14.78 9.49
CA LEU A 106 23.54 -15.46 8.83
C LEU A 106 23.16 -16.87 8.39
#